data_AF-A0A7K0T8Z8-F1
#
_entry.id   AF-A0A7K0T8Z8-F1
#
_cell.length_a   1.000
_cell.length_b   1.000
_cell.length_c   1.000
_cell.angle_alpha   90.00
_cell.angle_beta   90.00
_cell.angle_gamma   90.00
#
_symmetry.space_group_name_H-M   'P 1'
#
loop_
_entity.id
_entity.type
_entity.pdbx_description
1 polymer ?
#
loop_
_entity_poly.entity_id
_entity_poly.type
_entity_poly.pdbx_seq_one_letter_code
_entity_poly.pdbx_strand_id
1 'polypeptide(L)'
;MRKLAAVGVTIIIASGVLTAAPATAAPISNGVTCTKSGASTTVSGRKYKCAKNPLSTSTKLTWLSNDCLLSANGYIKAKNSSAAISANYTAQIPVIDLGIANEITNKAEIQVKLDESNIRLTAAQAKLAAAKSDADKKILTTALGSWTSAVRAYTSKINAITATIRKLEASKAVAASKPIELASSIADSKSTALLICTKGL
;
A
#
# COMPACT_ATOMS: atom_id res chain seq x y z
N MET A 1 -3.88 -44.45 57.45
CA MET A 1 -5.17 -45.07 57.82
C MET A 1 -5.80 -45.68 56.57
N ARG A 2 -5.91 -47.00 56.54
CA ARG A 2 -6.61 -47.78 55.48
C ARG A 2 -8.11 -47.84 55.82
N LYS A 3 -8.98 -47.72 54.82
CA LYS A 3 -10.36 -48.24 54.88
C LYS A 3 -10.67 -49.01 53.59
N LEU A 4 -10.98 -50.29 53.76
CA LEU A 4 -11.56 -51.20 52.78
C LEU A 4 -13.09 -51.24 52.95
N ALA A 5 -13.81 -51.41 51.85
CA ALA A 5 -15.05 -52.19 51.64
C ALA A 5 -15.55 -51.87 50.20
N ALA A 6 -15.56 -52.76 49.19
CA ALA A 6 -16.37 -54.00 49.00
C ALA A 6 -17.88 -53.67 49.14
N VAL A 7 -18.82 -53.95 48.22
CA VAL A 7 -19.06 -55.07 47.29
C VAL A 7 -20.06 -54.61 46.21
N GLY A 8 -20.01 -55.20 45.00
CA GLY A 8 -21.13 -55.20 44.05
C GLY A 8 -20.79 -55.91 42.73
N VAL A 9 -21.04 -57.22 42.65
CA VAL A 9 -20.87 -58.06 41.46
C VAL A 9 -22.21 -58.21 40.72
N THR A 10 -22.21 -58.10 39.40
CA THR A 10 -23.09 -58.88 38.50
C THR A 10 -22.39 -59.15 37.16
N ILE A 11 -22.43 -60.41 36.74
CA ILE A 11 -21.94 -61.00 35.49
C ILE A 11 -23.10 -61.03 34.49
N ILE A 12 -22.90 -60.68 33.21
CA ILE A 12 -23.40 -61.43 32.03
C ILE A 12 -22.44 -61.22 30.83
N ILE A 13 -22.13 -62.35 30.19
CA ILE A 13 -21.26 -62.56 29.03
C ILE A 13 -22.01 -62.26 27.74
N ALA A 14 -21.40 -61.55 26.79
CA ALA A 14 -21.67 -61.73 25.36
C ALA A 14 -20.41 -61.40 24.55
N SER A 15 -19.76 -62.47 24.12
CA SER A 15 -18.73 -62.53 23.10
C SER A 15 -19.19 -61.86 21.81
N GLY A 16 -18.75 -60.63 21.60
CA GLY A 16 -18.71 -59.97 20.30
C GLY A 16 -17.28 -59.52 20.05
N VAL A 17 -16.43 -60.40 19.55
CA VAL A 17 -15.12 -60.02 19.03
C VAL A 17 -15.36 -59.25 17.73
N LEU A 18 -15.66 -57.96 17.86
CA LEU A 18 -15.27 -57.03 16.82
C LEU A 18 -13.79 -56.77 17.10
N THR A 19 -12.90 -57.49 16.42
CA THR A 19 -11.58 -56.96 16.13
C THR A 19 -11.79 -55.72 15.26
N ALA A 20 -12.15 -54.60 15.88
CA ALA A 20 -11.89 -53.31 15.28
C ALA A 20 -10.37 -53.26 15.14
N ALA A 21 -9.89 -53.47 13.91
CA ALA A 21 -8.57 -53.02 13.54
C ALA A 21 -8.41 -51.60 14.12
N PRO A 22 -7.31 -51.28 14.81
CA PRO A 22 -7.12 -49.93 15.31
C PRO A 22 -7.27 -49.02 14.09
N ALA A 23 -8.31 -48.18 14.09
CA ALA A 23 -8.44 -47.14 13.11
C ALA A 23 -7.18 -46.30 13.29
N THR A 24 -6.21 -46.47 12.40
CA THR A 24 -5.02 -45.64 12.35
C THR A 24 -5.54 -44.22 12.20
N ALA A 25 -5.50 -43.46 13.29
CA ALA A 25 -5.92 -42.08 13.27
C ALA A 25 -5.14 -41.40 12.14
N ALA A 26 -5.85 -40.77 11.21
CA ALA A 26 -5.21 -40.07 10.11
C ALA A 26 -4.13 -39.12 10.67
N PRO A 27 -2.92 -39.10 10.08
CA PRO A 27 -1.84 -38.28 10.60
C PRO A 27 -2.27 -36.82 10.68
N ILE A 28 -1.96 -36.16 11.79
CA ILE A 28 -2.31 -34.76 11.98
C ILE A 28 -1.26 -33.90 11.29
N SER A 29 -1.61 -33.41 10.11
CA SER A 29 -0.81 -32.47 9.34
C SER A 29 -1.70 -31.46 8.63
N ASN A 30 -1.08 -30.42 8.06
CA ASN A 30 -1.80 -29.37 7.36
C ASN A 30 -2.67 -29.93 6.22
N GLY A 31 -3.96 -29.61 6.24
CA GLY A 31 -4.91 -30.01 5.19
C GLY A 31 -5.61 -31.36 5.43
N VAL A 32 -5.20 -32.13 6.44
CA VAL A 32 -5.90 -33.39 6.80
C VAL A 32 -7.24 -33.07 7.44
N THR A 33 -8.30 -33.75 7.02
CA THR A 33 -9.65 -33.50 7.52
C THR A 33 -9.78 -33.80 9.01
N CYS A 34 -10.56 -32.97 9.70
CA CYS A 34 -10.89 -33.14 11.11
C CYS A 34 -12.38 -32.86 11.33
N THR A 35 -12.96 -33.41 12.39
CA THR A 35 -14.42 -33.38 12.60
C THR A 35 -14.89 -32.30 13.56
N LYS A 36 -14.07 -31.97 14.57
CA LYS A 36 -14.44 -31.05 15.64
C LYS A 36 -13.76 -29.70 15.47
N SER A 37 -14.50 -28.70 14.99
CA SER A 37 -14.04 -27.32 14.89
C SER A 37 -13.46 -26.83 16.23
N GLY A 38 -12.31 -26.16 16.18
CA GLY A 38 -11.62 -25.65 17.35
C GLY A 38 -10.83 -26.68 18.15
N ALA A 39 -10.93 -27.98 17.83
CA ALA A 39 -10.05 -28.99 18.42
C ALA A 39 -8.59 -28.62 18.20
N SER A 40 -7.77 -28.81 19.22
CA SER A 40 -6.34 -28.48 19.18
C SER A 40 -5.52 -29.66 19.66
N THR A 41 -4.34 -29.84 19.08
CA THR A 41 -3.41 -30.91 19.46
C THR A 41 -1.96 -30.47 19.18
N THR A 42 -1.00 -31.19 19.72
CA THR A 42 0.43 -30.96 19.49
C THR A 42 1.03 -32.23 18.91
N VAL A 43 1.67 -32.12 17.75
CA VAL A 43 2.40 -33.21 17.08
C VAL A 43 3.81 -32.75 16.80
N SER A 44 4.80 -33.49 17.30
CA SER A 44 6.23 -33.20 17.11
C SER A 44 6.59 -31.75 17.49
N GLY A 45 6.04 -31.25 18.60
CA GLY A 45 6.26 -29.89 19.11
C GLY A 45 5.50 -28.77 18.37
N ARG A 46 4.78 -29.07 17.29
CA ARG A 46 3.95 -28.10 16.55
C ARG A 46 2.50 -28.17 17.00
N LYS A 47 1.90 -27.01 17.24
CA LYS A 47 0.48 -26.90 17.58
C LYS A 47 -0.37 -26.88 16.32
N TYR A 48 -1.43 -27.68 16.29
CA TYR A 48 -2.43 -27.72 15.24
C TYR A 48 -3.81 -27.40 15.80
N LYS A 49 -4.65 -26.79 14.95
CA LYS A 49 -6.05 -26.50 15.23
C LYS A 49 -6.91 -26.96 14.06
N CYS A 50 -8.02 -27.62 14.38
CA CYS A 50 -9.03 -28.01 13.42
C CYS A 50 -9.89 -26.79 13.06
N ALA A 51 -9.75 -26.28 11.84
CA ALA A 51 -10.47 -25.09 11.39
C ALA A 51 -10.66 -25.11 9.85
N LYS A 52 -11.45 -24.17 9.34
CA LYS A 52 -11.49 -23.90 7.90
C LYS A 52 -10.17 -23.25 7.49
N ASN A 53 -9.59 -23.69 6.38
CA ASN A 53 -8.38 -23.07 5.84
C ASN A 53 -8.71 -21.68 5.27
N PRO A 54 -8.16 -20.57 5.82
CA PRO A 54 -8.47 -19.23 5.33
C PRO A 54 -8.00 -18.98 3.88
N LEU A 55 -7.05 -19.77 3.39
CA LEU A 55 -6.55 -19.70 2.01
C LEU A 55 -7.39 -20.51 1.00
N SER A 56 -8.37 -21.28 1.48
CA SER A 56 -9.23 -22.13 0.64
C SER A 56 -10.66 -21.59 0.63
N THR A 57 -11.35 -21.78 -0.49
CA THR A 57 -12.80 -21.56 -0.60
C THR A 57 -13.63 -22.71 0.00
N SER A 58 -12.98 -23.84 0.30
CA SER A 58 -13.63 -25.01 0.90
C SER A 58 -14.09 -24.71 2.32
N THR A 59 -15.29 -25.19 2.67
CA THR A 59 -15.82 -25.12 4.04
C THR A 59 -15.44 -26.31 4.90
N LYS A 60 -14.69 -27.29 4.34
CA LYS A 60 -14.22 -28.47 5.07
C LYS A 60 -13.26 -28.07 6.19
N LEU A 61 -13.39 -28.74 7.34
CA LEU A 61 -12.50 -28.58 8.46
C LEU A 61 -11.24 -29.43 8.26
N THR A 62 -10.08 -28.81 8.43
CA THR A 62 -8.79 -29.47 8.34
C THR A 62 -7.91 -29.09 9.52
N TRP A 63 -6.97 -29.97 9.88
CA TRP A 63 -5.87 -29.62 10.76
C TRP A 63 -4.99 -28.57 10.09
N LEU A 64 -4.69 -27.50 10.83
CA LEU A 64 -3.84 -26.41 10.38
C LEU A 64 -2.89 -26.05 11.52
N SER A 65 -1.60 -25.97 11.21
CA SER A 65 -0.58 -25.54 12.15
C SER A 65 -0.87 -24.10 12.57
N ASN A 66 -0.45 -23.73 13.77
CA ASN A 66 -0.60 -22.36 14.23
C ASN A 66 0.13 -21.37 13.31
N ASP A 67 1.29 -21.75 12.78
CA ASP A 67 2.04 -20.95 11.81
C ASP A 67 1.26 -20.73 10.51
N CYS A 68 0.57 -21.77 10.02
CA CYS A 68 -0.32 -21.64 8.86
C CYS A 68 -1.46 -20.67 9.14
N LEU A 69 -2.14 -20.79 10.29
CA LEU A 69 -3.22 -19.89 10.65
C LEU A 69 -2.76 -18.44 10.78
N LEU A 70 -1.61 -18.21 11.42
CA LEU A 70 -1.03 -16.87 11.56
C LEU A 70 -0.67 -16.27 10.20
N SER A 71 0.02 -17.04 9.35
CA SER A 71 0.45 -16.56 8.03
C SER A 71 -0.73 -16.32 7.09
N ALA A 72 -1.70 -17.24 7.06
CA ALA A 72 -2.91 -17.11 6.25
C ALA A 72 -3.74 -15.89 6.63
N ASN A 73 -3.97 -15.68 7.93
CA ASN A 73 -4.69 -14.51 8.42
C ASN A 73 -3.92 -13.21 8.18
N GLY A 74 -2.59 -13.25 8.32
CA GLY A 74 -1.70 -12.13 7.99
C GLY A 74 -1.83 -11.70 6.52
N TYR A 75 -1.79 -12.67 5.59
CA TYR A 75 -2.02 -12.42 4.17
C TYR A 75 -3.40 -11.81 3.90
N ILE A 76 -4.48 -12.37 4.47
CA ILE A 76 -5.84 -11.85 4.24
C ILE A 76 -5.97 -10.41 4.73
N LYS A 77 -5.44 -10.10 5.92
CA LYS A 77 -5.43 -8.75 6.46
C LYS A 77 -4.67 -7.80 5.53
N ALA A 78 -3.46 -8.19 5.11
CA ALA A 78 -2.64 -7.39 4.20
C ALA A 78 -3.33 -7.15 2.86
N LYS A 79 -3.96 -8.18 2.28
CA LYS A 79 -4.73 -8.09 1.03
C LYS A 79 -5.88 -7.08 1.16
N ASN A 80 -6.65 -7.16 2.24
CA ASN A 80 -7.80 -6.27 2.45
C ASN A 80 -7.36 -4.82 2.65
N SER A 81 -6.31 -4.58 3.45
CA SER A 81 -5.72 -3.24 3.60
C SER A 81 -5.13 -2.72 2.29
N SER A 82 -4.51 -3.60 1.50
CA SER A 82 -3.93 -3.24 0.21
C SER A 82 -4.96 -2.73 -0.79
N ALA A 83 -6.14 -3.33 -0.85
CA ALA A 83 -7.19 -2.87 -1.76
C ALA A 83 -7.59 -1.41 -1.49
N ALA A 84 -7.77 -1.04 -0.22
CA ALA A 84 -8.10 0.33 0.17
C ALA A 84 -6.94 1.31 -0.13
N ILE A 85 -5.70 0.91 0.17
CA ILE A 85 -4.52 1.73 -0.10
C ILE A 85 -4.35 1.97 -1.61
N SER A 86 -4.47 0.92 -2.43
CA SER A 86 -4.36 1.01 -3.88
C SER A 86 -5.46 1.91 -4.49
N ALA A 87 -6.69 1.80 -3.98
CA ALA A 87 -7.79 2.67 -4.38
C ALA A 87 -7.49 4.14 -4.04
N ASN A 88 -6.98 4.43 -2.84
CA ASN A 88 -6.62 5.78 -2.43
C ASN A 88 -5.51 6.41 -3.28
N TYR A 89 -4.48 5.64 -3.67
CA TYR A 89 -3.45 6.14 -4.58
C TYR A 89 -4.00 6.39 -5.98
N THR A 90 -4.82 5.46 -6.50
CA THR A 90 -5.44 5.59 -7.82
C THR A 90 -6.35 6.82 -7.89
N ALA A 91 -7.13 7.07 -6.83
CA ALA A 91 -8.02 8.23 -6.74
C ALA A 91 -7.26 9.56 -6.63
N GLN A 92 -6.02 9.57 -6.16
CA GLN A 92 -5.18 10.78 -6.10
C GLN A 92 -4.62 11.19 -7.46
N ILE A 93 -4.41 10.25 -8.39
CA ILE A 93 -3.85 10.53 -9.72
C ILE A 93 -4.63 11.64 -10.46
N PRO A 94 -5.97 11.57 -10.63
CA PRO A 94 -6.70 12.64 -11.33
C PRO A 94 -6.65 13.99 -10.59
N VAL A 95 -6.54 13.99 -9.26
CA VAL A 95 -6.39 15.23 -8.47
C VAL A 95 -5.01 15.86 -8.73
N ILE A 96 -3.95 15.04 -8.79
CA ILE A 96 -2.61 15.49 -9.13
C ILE A 96 -2.56 16.00 -10.57
N ASP A 97 -3.22 15.32 -11.51
CA ASP A 97 -3.30 15.74 -12.91
C ASP A 97 -3.99 17.09 -13.07
N LEU A 98 -5.09 17.32 -12.34
CA LEU A 98 -5.74 18.62 -12.31
C LEU A 98 -4.81 19.70 -11.72
N GLY A 99 -4.07 19.38 -10.65
CA GLY A 99 -3.07 20.27 -10.07
C GLY A 99 -1.97 20.66 -11.07
N ILE A 100 -1.45 19.70 -11.82
CA ILE A 100 -0.45 19.94 -12.88
C ILE A 100 -1.03 20.84 -13.96
N ALA A 101 -2.25 20.55 -14.45
CA ALA A 101 -2.91 21.37 -15.47
C ALA A 101 -3.12 22.81 -15.01
N ASN A 102 -3.55 23.01 -13.76
CA ASN A 102 -3.71 24.34 -13.18
C ASN A 102 -2.39 25.10 -13.09
N GLU A 103 -1.30 24.45 -12.67
CA GLU A 103 0.02 25.09 -12.60
C GLU A 103 0.59 25.40 -14.00
N ILE A 104 0.30 24.59 -15.01
CA ILE A 104 0.64 24.88 -16.40
C ILE A 104 -0.08 26.15 -16.88
N THR A 105 -1.38 26.27 -16.61
CA THR A 105 -2.16 27.49 -16.93
C THR A 105 -1.60 28.71 -16.20
N ASN A 106 -1.36 28.61 -14.90
CA ASN A 106 -0.74 29.67 -14.09
C ASN A 106 0.64 30.08 -14.67
N LYS A 107 1.47 29.11 -15.06
CA LYS A 107 2.76 29.38 -15.69
C LYS A 107 2.59 30.18 -16.99
N ALA A 108 1.61 29.81 -17.83
CA ALA A 108 1.34 30.52 -19.07
C ALA A 108 0.91 31.97 -18.82
N GLU A 109 0.04 32.22 -17.82
CA GLU A 109 -0.37 33.58 -17.44
C GLU A 109 0.81 34.44 -16.95
N ILE A 110 1.73 33.86 -16.15
CA ILE A 110 2.93 34.57 -15.69
C ILE A 110 3.93 34.78 -16.84
N GLN A 111 4.01 33.85 -17.79
CA GLN A 111 4.85 33.99 -18.98
C GLN A 111 4.44 35.21 -19.81
N VAL A 112 3.14 35.43 -20.02
CA VAL A 112 2.64 36.63 -20.70
C VAL A 112 3.11 37.92 -19.99
N LYS A 113 3.04 37.96 -18.65
CA LYS A 113 3.53 39.12 -17.87
C LYS A 113 5.04 39.32 -17.97
N LEU A 114 5.80 38.23 -18.06
CA LEU A 114 7.24 38.28 -18.28
C LEU A 114 7.55 38.86 -19.66
N ASP A 115 6.87 38.38 -20.70
CA ASP A 115 7.06 38.82 -22.08
C ASP A 115 6.70 40.30 -22.24
N GLU A 116 5.57 40.74 -21.68
CA GLU A 116 5.19 42.16 -21.63
C GLU A 116 6.22 43.02 -20.89
N SER A 117 6.75 42.52 -19.77
CA SER A 117 7.79 43.24 -19.00
C SER A 117 9.10 43.37 -19.78
N ASN A 118 9.48 42.34 -20.53
CA ASN A 118 10.64 42.37 -21.41
C ASN A 118 10.47 43.39 -22.54
N ILE A 119 9.29 43.43 -23.19
CA ILE A 119 8.97 44.43 -24.23
C ILE A 119 9.12 45.84 -23.65
N ARG A 120 8.56 46.11 -22.47
CA ARG A 120 8.65 47.41 -21.81
C ARG A 120 10.07 47.77 -21.39
N LEU A 121 10.85 46.78 -20.94
CA LEU A 121 12.27 46.96 -20.62
C LEU A 121 13.06 47.40 -21.86
N THR A 122 12.91 46.69 -22.98
CA THR A 122 13.58 47.03 -24.25
C THR A 122 13.15 48.42 -24.74
N ALA A 123 11.86 48.74 -24.68
CA ALA A 123 11.38 50.07 -25.05
C ALA A 123 11.96 51.19 -24.17
N ALA A 124 12.09 50.95 -22.85
CA ALA A 124 12.72 51.89 -21.93
C ALA A 124 14.23 52.05 -22.21
N GLN A 125 14.93 50.98 -22.59
CA GLN A 125 16.35 51.03 -22.97
C GLN A 125 16.54 51.89 -24.23
N ALA A 126 15.72 51.68 -25.25
CA ALA A 126 15.75 52.47 -26.48
C ALA A 126 15.47 53.96 -26.22
N LYS A 127 14.48 54.27 -25.38
CA LYS A 127 14.18 55.65 -24.98
C LYS A 127 15.33 56.30 -24.21
N LEU A 128 15.98 55.55 -23.30
CA LEU A 128 17.13 56.08 -22.55
C LEU A 128 18.31 56.40 -23.48
N ALA A 129 18.59 55.52 -24.45
CA ALA A 129 19.65 55.75 -25.44
C ALA A 129 19.39 56.99 -26.31
N ALA A 130 18.13 57.29 -26.61
CA ALA A 130 17.73 58.47 -27.39
C ALA A 130 17.59 59.77 -26.56
N ALA A 131 17.59 59.68 -25.22
CA ALA A 131 17.33 60.82 -24.35
C ALA A 131 18.49 61.84 -24.38
N LYS A 132 18.17 63.10 -24.68
CA LYS A 132 19.16 64.19 -24.75
C LYS A 132 19.26 64.99 -23.45
N SER A 133 18.20 65.05 -22.65
CA SER A 133 18.18 65.79 -21.39
C SER A 133 18.53 64.90 -20.20
N ASP A 134 19.21 65.46 -19.20
CA ASP A 134 19.55 64.73 -17.97
C ASP A 134 18.32 64.43 -17.11
N ALA A 135 17.29 65.27 -17.18
CA ALA A 135 16.02 65.04 -16.53
C ALA A 135 15.32 63.78 -17.06
N ASP A 136 15.24 63.62 -18.39
CA ASP A 136 14.63 62.44 -19.02
C ASP A 136 15.44 61.18 -18.73
N LYS A 137 16.78 61.27 -18.79
CA LYS A 137 17.67 60.15 -18.48
C LYS A 137 17.43 59.64 -17.06
N LYS A 138 17.27 60.53 -16.07
CA LYS A 138 17.00 60.16 -14.68
C LYS A 138 15.66 59.42 -14.52
N ILE A 139 14.60 59.91 -15.18
CA ILE A 139 13.28 59.27 -15.15
C ILE A 139 13.34 57.89 -15.81
N LEU A 140 13.95 57.78 -16.99
CA LEU A 140 14.06 56.53 -17.73
C LEU A 140 14.94 55.49 -17.02
N THR A 141 16.00 55.93 -16.32
CA THR A 141 16.83 55.03 -15.49
C THR A 141 16.02 54.41 -14.35
N THR A 142 15.15 55.20 -13.71
CA THR A 142 14.23 54.68 -12.69
C THR A 142 13.26 53.66 -13.29
N ALA A 143 12.70 53.96 -14.47
CA ALA A 143 11.81 53.04 -15.17
C ALA A 143 12.51 51.72 -15.54
N LEU A 144 13.75 51.77 -16.01
CA LEU A 144 14.57 50.58 -16.29
C LEU A 144 14.76 49.71 -15.04
N GLY A 145 15.06 50.33 -13.89
CA GLY A 145 15.20 49.60 -12.63
C GLY A 145 13.92 48.86 -12.23
N SER A 146 12.76 49.49 -12.44
CA SER A 146 11.45 48.89 -12.19
C SER A 146 11.18 47.70 -13.11
N TRP A 147 11.33 47.86 -14.43
CA TRP A 147 11.11 46.78 -15.40
C TRP A 147 12.10 45.62 -15.24
N THR A 148 13.38 45.93 -14.95
CA THR A 148 14.39 44.90 -14.66
C THR A 148 14.00 44.08 -13.44
N SER A 149 13.47 44.72 -12.41
CA SER A 149 13.01 44.04 -11.20
C SER A 149 11.76 43.19 -11.46
N ALA A 150 10.82 43.69 -12.28
CA ALA A 150 9.64 42.92 -12.70
C ALA A 150 10.01 41.67 -13.49
N VAL A 151 10.90 41.79 -14.49
CA VAL A 151 11.42 40.65 -15.27
C VAL A 151 12.05 39.59 -14.35
N ARG A 152 12.89 40.02 -13.41
CA ARG A 152 13.52 39.10 -12.43
C ARG A 152 12.48 38.40 -11.56
N ALA A 153 11.48 39.13 -11.09
CA ALA A 153 10.42 38.60 -10.24
C ALA A 153 9.56 37.56 -10.99
N TYR A 154 9.12 37.86 -12.21
CA TYR A 154 8.32 36.91 -13.00
C TYR A 154 9.12 35.68 -13.42
N THR A 155 10.40 35.86 -13.79
CA THR A 155 11.31 34.73 -14.07
C THR A 155 11.43 33.81 -12.85
N SER A 156 11.62 34.38 -11.66
CA SER A 156 11.69 33.61 -10.41
C SER A 156 10.38 32.84 -10.15
N LYS A 157 9.22 33.47 -10.34
CA LYS A 157 7.91 32.82 -10.22
C LYS A 157 7.75 31.64 -11.19
N ILE A 158 8.15 31.79 -12.44
CA ILE A 158 8.08 30.72 -13.45
C ILE A 158 8.96 29.53 -13.05
N ASN A 159 10.16 29.80 -12.52
CA ASN A 159 11.05 28.75 -12.02
C ASN A 159 10.44 28.02 -10.82
N ALA A 160 9.81 28.75 -9.89
CA ALA A 160 9.11 28.17 -8.76
C ALA A 160 7.92 27.29 -9.20
N ILE A 161 7.08 27.78 -10.11
CA ILE A 161 5.96 27.00 -10.67
C ILE A 161 6.47 25.74 -11.39
N THR A 162 7.55 25.86 -12.16
CA THR A 162 8.17 24.72 -12.85
C THR A 162 8.68 23.66 -11.85
N ALA A 163 9.24 24.08 -10.72
CA ALA A 163 9.64 23.15 -9.66
C ALA A 163 8.42 22.47 -9.00
N THR A 164 7.32 23.20 -8.78
CA THR A 164 6.06 22.64 -8.28
C THR A 164 5.49 21.58 -9.23
N ILE A 165 5.44 21.87 -10.54
CA ILE A 165 4.99 20.90 -11.56
C ILE A 165 5.82 19.61 -11.48
N ARG A 166 7.16 19.71 -11.45
CA ARG A 166 8.03 18.52 -11.32
C ARG A 166 7.77 17.72 -10.05
N LYS A 167 7.48 18.39 -8.93
CA LYS A 167 7.14 17.72 -7.67
C LYS A 167 5.81 16.98 -7.78
N LEU A 168 4.81 17.57 -8.44
CA LEU A 168 3.53 16.92 -8.72
C LEU A 168 3.70 15.72 -9.66
N GLU A 169 4.49 15.84 -10.72
CA GLU A 169 4.81 14.73 -11.64
C GLU A 169 5.50 13.57 -10.91
N ALA A 170 6.48 13.86 -10.04
CA ALA A 170 7.10 12.85 -9.19
C ALA A 170 6.08 12.18 -8.25
N SER A 171 5.17 12.96 -7.67
CA SER A 171 4.11 12.45 -6.79
C SER A 171 3.13 11.56 -7.54
N LYS A 172 2.81 11.91 -8.80
CA LYS A 172 2.01 11.08 -9.70
C LYS A 172 2.69 9.74 -9.98
N ALA A 173 3.99 9.76 -10.29
CA ALA A 173 4.76 8.54 -10.54
C ALA A 173 4.74 7.59 -9.33
N VAL A 174 4.88 8.13 -8.11
CA VAL A 174 4.75 7.35 -6.87
C VAL A 174 3.33 6.80 -6.70
N ALA A 175 2.30 7.61 -6.94
CA ALA A 175 0.91 7.16 -6.86
C ALA A 175 0.59 6.04 -7.86
N ALA A 176 1.26 6.03 -9.02
CA ALA A 176 1.14 4.96 -10.01
C ALA A 176 1.94 3.69 -9.64
N SER A 177 3.12 3.82 -9.03
CA SER A 177 3.97 2.65 -8.72
C SER A 177 3.52 1.89 -7.46
N LYS A 178 3.01 2.61 -6.45
CA LYS A 178 2.68 2.02 -5.14
C LYS A 178 1.65 0.87 -5.20
N PRO A 179 0.56 0.96 -5.98
CA PRO A 179 -0.36 -0.17 -6.16
C PRO A 179 0.30 -1.42 -6.74
N ILE A 180 1.27 -1.25 -7.64
CA ILE A 180 1.98 -2.35 -8.32
C ILE A 180 2.95 -3.03 -7.33
N GLU A 181 3.75 -2.26 -6.61
CA GLU A 181 4.64 -2.75 -5.55
C GLU A 181 3.85 -3.53 -4.49
N LEU A 182 2.71 -2.97 -4.09
CA LEU A 182 1.86 -3.58 -3.09
C LEU A 182 1.23 -4.88 -3.59
N ALA A 183 0.79 -4.95 -4.84
CA ALA A 183 0.28 -6.17 -5.45
C ALA A 183 1.34 -7.30 -5.44
N SER A 184 2.60 -6.99 -5.76
CA SER A 184 3.71 -7.96 -5.69
C SER A 184 3.92 -8.45 -4.26
N SER A 185 3.99 -7.55 -3.28
CA SER A 185 4.17 -7.89 -1.87
C SER A 185 3.04 -8.80 -1.34
N ILE A 186 1.79 -8.55 -1.76
CA ILE A 186 0.66 -9.39 -1.41
C ILE A 186 0.75 -10.77 -2.07
N ALA A 187 1.21 -10.86 -3.33
CA ALA A 187 1.41 -12.14 -4.01
C ALA A 187 2.50 -12.98 -3.31
N ASP A 188 3.60 -12.37 -2.88
CA ASP A 188 4.68 -13.02 -2.15
C ASP A 188 4.21 -13.50 -0.76
N SER A 189 3.43 -12.65 -0.06
CA SER A 189 2.80 -13.01 1.21
C SER A 189 1.86 -14.21 1.05
N LYS A 190 1.07 -14.24 -0.04
CA LYS A 190 0.22 -15.39 -0.37
C LYS A 190 1.03 -16.65 -0.62
N SER A 191 2.10 -16.56 -1.40
CA SER A 191 2.99 -17.69 -1.72
C SER A 191 3.61 -18.26 -0.45
N THR A 192 4.10 -17.39 0.44
CA THR A 192 4.65 -17.75 1.74
C THR A 192 3.61 -18.45 2.61
N ALA A 193 2.39 -17.90 2.70
CA ALA A 193 1.31 -18.48 3.47
C ALA A 193 0.91 -19.86 2.94
N LEU A 194 0.81 -20.01 1.61
CA LEU A 194 0.55 -21.30 0.97
C LEU A 194 1.64 -22.31 1.31
N LEU A 195 2.92 -21.95 1.20
CA LEU A 195 4.04 -22.83 1.51
C LEU A 195 3.98 -23.34 2.96
N ILE A 196 3.73 -22.45 3.92
CA ILE A 196 3.58 -22.80 5.34
C ILE A 196 2.36 -23.70 5.54
N CYS A 197 1.24 -23.40 4.88
CA CYS A 197 0.00 -24.16 4.97
C CYS A 197 0.00 -25.49 4.18
N THR A 198 0.98 -25.73 3.31
CA THR A 198 1.20 -27.04 2.66
C THR A 198 2.28 -27.86 3.36
N LYS A 199 3.20 -27.22 4.10
CA LYS A 199 4.29 -27.92 4.81
C LYS A 199 3.78 -28.55 6.10
N GLY A 200 3.72 -29.87 6.10
CA GLY A 200 3.45 -30.74 7.25
C GLY A 200 3.91 -32.16 6.94
N LEU A 201 5.21 -32.32 6.65
CA LEU A 201 5.95 -33.58 6.81
C LEU A 201 6.07 -33.90 8.30
#